data_AF-A0A2D6Q150-F1
#
_entry.id   AF-A0A2D6Q150-F1
#
_cell.length_a   1.000
_cell.length_b   1.000
_cell.length_c   1.000
_cell.angle_alpha   90.00
_cell.angle_beta   90.00
_cell.angle_gamma   90.00
#
_symmetry.space_group_name_H-M   'P 1'
#
loop_
_entity.id
_entity.type
_entity.pdbx_description
1 polymer ?
#
loop_
_entity_poly.entity_id
_entity_poly.type
_entity_poly.pdbx_seq_one_letter_code
_entity_poly.pdbx_strand_id
1 'polypeptide(L)'
;MILMRRLPLLVLLITAAVGAQTTGRSNAQVTEPNDRRWHQHLKDIASVYPHWGNLDDAARWAPELCGMPPLPAARHSGAKKDSPHGSKLYALYVSDPQAYGAPPGRGGFTLGPTTDAVMEARKRLAPLKQIIVKEAWKPELMKWKPDSRRSAPAPKAWGASRLRPCQRGGKWYRAQDRAGLFIMMKLDPKTKGTDQGWVYGTITAKGKITASGRISSCMGCHVKAKNDRLFGLPNPPWPPRKKRPKKGN
;
A
#
# COMPACT_ATOMS: atom_id res chain seq x y z
N MET A 1 36.37 -72.27 -48.88
CA MET A 1 36.50 -71.25 -49.94
C MET A 1 36.13 -69.90 -49.38
N ILE A 2 37.02 -68.95 -49.56
CA ILE A 2 37.03 -67.59 -49.02
C ILE A 2 35.92 -66.77 -49.69
N LEU A 3 35.13 -66.04 -48.91
CA LEU A 3 34.47 -64.82 -49.41
C LEU A 3 34.38 -63.77 -48.31
N MET A 4 35.40 -62.90 -48.27
CA MET A 4 35.40 -61.66 -47.52
C MET A 4 34.34 -60.72 -48.13
N ARG A 5 33.38 -60.27 -47.32
CA ARG A 5 32.53 -59.11 -47.64
C ARG A 5 32.77 -58.03 -46.60
N ARG A 6 33.26 -56.89 -47.09
CA ARG A 6 33.52 -55.65 -46.36
C ARG A 6 32.20 -55.03 -45.92
N LEU A 7 32.06 -54.69 -44.64
CA LEU A 7 31.01 -53.80 -44.13
C LEU A 7 31.62 -52.41 -43.81
N PRO A 8 30.92 -51.30 -44.10
CA PRO A 8 31.45 -49.96 -43.94
C PRO A 8 31.41 -49.46 -42.49
N LEU A 9 32.39 -48.64 -42.13
CA LEU A 9 32.47 -47.83 -40.92
C LEU A 9 31.21 -46.94 -40.79
N LEU A 10 30.42 -47.15 -39.73
CA LEU A 10 29.41 -46.19 -39.28
C LEU A 10 30.04 -45.29 -38.22
N VAL A 11 30.29 -44.03 -38.56
CA VAL A 11 30.76 -43.00 -37.61
C VAL A 11 29.57 -42.59 -36.75
N LEU A 12 29.58 -42.98 -35.48
CA LEU A 12 28.60 -42.56 -34.48
C LEU A 12 29.01 -41.19 -33.92
N LEU A 13 28.30 -40.14 -34.32
CA LEU A 13 28.39 -38.81 -33.70
C LEU A 13 27.73 -38.86 -32.32
N ILE A 14 28.54 -38.91 -31.26
CA ILE A 14 28.07 -38.73 -29.87
C ILE A 14 27.94 -37.22 -29.62
N THR A 15 26.72 -36.68 -29.74
CA THR A 15 26.40 -35.34 -29.23
C THR A 15 26.27 -35.40 -27.71
N ALA A 16 27.26 -34.85 -27.00
CA ALA A 16 27.18 -34.60 -25.57
C ALA A 16 26.16 -33.48 -25.29
N ALA A 17 24.94 -33.86 -24.88
CA ALA A 17 24.00 -32.92 -24.29
C ALA A 17 24.45 -32.61 -22.86
N VAL A 18 25.18 -31.51 -22.68
CA VAL A 18 25.43 -30.91 -21.36
C VAL A 18 24.08 -30.39 -20.84
N GLY A 19 23.39 -31.22 -20.07
CA GLY A 19 22.22 -30.82 -19.31
C GLY A 19 22.63 -29.81 -18.25
N ALA A 20 22.45 -28.52 -18.55
CA ALA A 20 22.50 -27.46 -17.56
C ALA A 20 21.37 -27.69 -16.55
N GLN A 21 21.68 -28.40 -15.47
CA GLN A 21 20.81 -28.49 -14.31
C GLN A 21 20.78 -27.11 -13.67
N THR A 22 19.79 -26.30 -14.06
CA THR A 22 19.40 -25.12 -13.31
C THR A 22 18.94 -25.61 -11.95
N THR A 23 19.81 -25.46 -10.95
CA THR A 23 19.47 -25.64 -9.54
C THR A 23 18.37 -24.66 -9.20
N GLY A 24 17.13 -25.17 -9.22
CA GLY A 24 15.94 -24.47 -8.77
C GLY A 24 16.12 -24.14 -7.29
N ARG A 25 16.57 -22.92 -6.99
CA ARG A 25 16.65 -22.40 -5.64
C ARG A 25 15.22 -22.29 -5.10
N SER A 26 14.84 -23.27 -4.28
CA SER A 26 13.65 -23.25 -3.44
C SER A 26 13.58 -21.89 -2.73
N ASN A 27 12.60 -21.07 -3.11
CA ASN A 27 12.43 -19.73 -2.58
C ASN A 27 11.64 -19.85 -1.27
N ALA A 28 12.34 -19.86 -0.14
CA ALA A 28 11.72 -19.87 1.18
C ALA A 28 10.78 -18.68 1.33
N GLN A 29 9.53 -18.97 1.68
CA GLN A 29 8.45 -18.01 1.88
C GLN A 29 8.79 -17.07 3.07
N VAL A 30 9.02 -15.79 2.81
CA VAL A 30 9.26 -14.81 3.89
C VAL A 30 7.93 -14.48 4.55
N THR A 31 7.67 -15.04 5.73
CA THR A 31 6.57 -14.59 6.59
C THR A 31 6.87 -13.17 7.07
N GLU A 32 5.96 -12.24 6.78
CA GLU A 32 6.10 -10.86 7.24
C GLU A 32 6.00 -10.79 8.78
N PRO A 33 6.70 -9.85 9.42
CA PRO A 33 6.61 -9.70 10.87
C PRO A 33 5.20 -9.32 11.28
N ASN A 34 4.74 -9.88 12.40
CA ASN A 34 3.45 -9.57 13.01
C ASN A 34 3.63 -9.31 14.51
N ASP A 35 4.39 -8.27 14.82
CA ASP A 35 4.76 -7.89 16.18
C ASP A 35 3.54 -7.38 16.98
N ARG A 36 3.19 -8.13 18.03
CA ARG A 36 2.02 -7.87 18.89
C ARG A 36 2.09 -6.53 19.62
N ARG A 37 3.28 -5.95 19.82
CA ARG A 37 3.45 -4.64 20.46
C ARG A 37 2.68 -3.53 19.74
N TRP A 38 2.47 -3.68 18.43
CA TRP A 38 1.78 -2.68 17.61
C TRP A 38 0.28 -2.93 17.46
N HIS A 39 -0.24 -4.08 17.91
CA HIS A 39 -1.62 -4.47 17.62
C HIS A 39 -2.66 -3.51 18.22
N GLN A 40 -2.42 -3.01 19.43
CA GLN A 40 -3.37 -2.07 20.04
C GLN A 40 -3.42 -0.75 19.26
N HIS A 41 -2.28 -0.20 18.87
CA HIS A 41 -2.23 0.99 18.01
C HIS A 41 -2.97 0.75 16.68
N LEU A 42 -2.78 -0.40 16.03
CA LEU A 42 -3.47 -0.72 14.77
C LEU A 42 -4.99 -0.82 14.94
N LYS A 43 -5.48 -1.39 16.05
CA LYS A 43 -6.92 -1.43 16.38
C LYS A 43 -7.48 -0.04 16.65
N ASP A 44 -6.75 0.76 17.43
CA ASP A 44 -7.12 2.14 17.74
C ASP A 44 -7.15 3.00 16.46
N ILE A 45 -6.17 2.83 15.56
CA ILE A 45 -6.16 3.52 14.27
C ILE A 45 -7.37 3.11 13.43
N ALA A 46 -7.68 1.80 13.37
CA ALA A 46 -8.81 1.28 12.62
C ALA A 46 -10.16 1.82 13.11
N SER A 47 -10.30 2.16 14.40
CA SER A 47 -11.51 2.78 14.94
C SER A 47 -11.54 4.30 14.77
N VAL A 48 -10.39 4.97 14.79
CA VAL A 48 -10.30 6.43 14.78
C VAL A 48 -10.25 7.02 13.37
N TYR A 49 -9.57 6.38 12.40
CA TYR A 49 -9.34 6.96 11.08
C TYR A 49 -10.60 7.38 10.30
N PRO A 50 -11.78 6.73 10.43
CA PRO A 50 -12.97 7.17 9.70
C PRO A 50 -13.46 8.56 10.12
N HIS A 51 -12.99 9.06 11.27
CA HIS A 51 -13.29 10.41 11.78
C HIS A 51 -12.25 11.45 11.34
N TRP A 52 -11.22 11.03 10.61
CA TRP A 52 -10.30 11.96 9.96
C TRP A 52 -10.90 12.43 8.64
N GLY A 53 -10.69 13.69 8.29
CA GLY A 53 -10.96 14.13 6.93
C GLY A 53 -10.14 13.29 5.96
N ASN A 54 -10.77 12.84 4.87
CA ASN A 54 -10.03 12.24 3.78
C ASN A 54 -9.12 13.32 3.16
N LEU A 55 -7.87 12.98 2.86
CA LEU A 55 -6.94 13.90 2.22
C LEU A 55 -7.36 14.24 0.78
N ASP A 56 -8.15 13.36 0.16
CA ASP A 56 -8.63 13.48 -1.21
C ASP A 56 -9.98 12.76 -1.37
N ASP A 57 -11.04 13.49 -1.73
CA ASP A 57 -12.38 12.91 -1.94
C ASP A 57 -12.46 11.97 -3.18
N ALA A 58 -11.35 11.81 -3.92
CA ALA A 58 -11.21 10.93 -5.07
C ALA A 58 -10.47 9.62 -4.74
N ALA A 59 -10.98 8.50 -5.27
CA ALA A 59 -10.28 7.23 -5.25
C ALA A 59 -9.04 7.27 -6.17
N ARG A 60 -7.89 6.79 -5.67
CA ARG A 60 -6.63 6.67 -6.42
C ARG A 60 -6.34 5.22 -6.81
N TRP A 61 -5.67 5.00 -7.94
CA TRP A 61 -5.16 3.68 -8.32
C TRP A 61 -3.86 3.38 -7.57
N ALA A 62 -3.83 2.25 -6.87
CA ALA A 62 -2.62 1.79 -6.19
C ALA A 62 -1.48 1.51 -7.21
N PRO A 63 -0.24 1.96 -6.93
CA PRO A 63 0.93 1.50 -7.67
C PRO A 63 1.07 -0.03 -7.60
N GLU A 64 1.66 -0.63 -8.64
CA GLU A 64 1.71 -2.10 -8.84
C GLU A 64 2.37 -2.88 -7.69
N LEU A 65 3.21 -2.22 -6.88
CA LEU A 65 3.98 -2.84 -5.78
C LEU A 65 3.29 -2.77 -4.41
N CYS A 66 2.11 -2.14 -4.28
CA CYS A 66 1.43 -2.01 -2.99
C CYS A 66 0.43 -3.18 -2.77
N GLY A 67 0.96 -4.34 -2.37
CA GLY A 67 0.20 -5.54 -2.02
C GLY A 67 0.07 -5.75 -0.51
N MET A 68 -1.07 -6.27 -0.05
CA MET A 68 -1.20 -6.85 1.30
C MET A 68 -0.43 -8.17 1.31
N PRO A 69 0.34 -8.49 2.36
CA PRO A 69 0.93 -9.82 2.49
C PRO A 69 -0.17 -10.87 2.34
N PRO A 70 0.01 -11.90 1.50
CA PRO A 70 -1.02 -12.90 1.29
C PRO A 70 -1.32 -13.61 2.62
N LEU A 71 -2.60 -13.87 2.89
CA LEU A 71 -2.98 -14.91 3.87
C LEU A 71 -2.42 -16.26 3.37
N PRO A 72 -2.05 -17.22 4.25
CA PRO A 72 -1.44 -18.47 3.80
C PRO A 72 -2.33 -19.20 2.77
N ALA A 73 -1.75 -19.37 1.57
CA ALA A 73 -2.23 -19.90 0.27
C ALA A 73 -3.51 -19.25 -0.33
N ALA A 74 -3.50 -18.70 -1.55
CA ALA A 74 -3.06 -19.36 -2.79
C ALA A 74 -2.24 -18.49 -3.78
N ARG A 75 -1.17 -19.13 -4.31
CA ARG A 75 -0.45 -19.02 -5.59
C ARG A 75 0.45 -17.81 -5.90
N HIS A 76 1.56 -18.15 -6.57
CA HIS A 76 2.83 -17.45 -6.70
C HIS A 76 2.82 -16.17 -7.55
N SER A 77 3.78 -15.31 -7.18
CA SER A 77 4.26 -14.11 -7.84
C SER A 77 4.92 -14.39 -9.20
N GLY A 78 4.28 -13.92 -10.26
CA GLY A 78 4.79 -13.88 -11.64
C GLY A 78 3.88 -13.01 -12.49
N ALA A 79 3.82 -11.71 -12.19
CA ALA A 79 2.85 -10.82 -12.80
C ALA A 79 3.30 -10.36 -14.20
N LYS A 80 2.77 -11.02 -15.25
CA LYS A 80 2.59 -10.41 -16.58
C LYS A 80 1.63 -9.21 -16.50
N LYS A 81 1.56 -8.44 -17.59
CA LYS A 81 0.79 -7.19 -17.83
C LYS A 81 -0.68 -7.18 -17.33
N ASP A 82 -1.24 -8.34 -17.00
CA ASP A 82 -2.65 -8.57 -16.68
C ASP A 82 -2.90 -9.08 -15.24
N SER A 83 -1.95 -8.94 -14.32
CA SER A 83 -2.10 -9.41 -12.92
C SER A 83 -2.69 -8.35 -11.96
N PRO A 84 -3.53 -8.71 -10.96
CA PRO A 84 -4.33 -7.76 -10.16
C PRO A 84 -3.55 -7.00 -9.05
N HIS A 85 -2.24 -6.83 -9.20
CA HIS A 85 -1.42 -6.19 -8.16
C HIS A 85 -1.49 -4.65 -8.22
N GLY A 86 -1.79 -4.08 -9.39
CA GLY A 86 -2.14 -2.66 -9.59
C GLY A 86 -3.64 -2.38 -9.71
N SER A 87 -4.53 -3.31 -9.35
CA SER A 87 -5.97 -3.19 -9.59
C SER A 87 -6.78 -2.85 -8.34
N LYS A 88 -6.28 -1.99 -7.44
CA LYS A 88 -7.05 -1.53 -6.27
C LYS A 88 -7.27 -0.03 -6.30
N LEU A 89 -8.45 0.37 -5.87
CA LEU A 89 -8.75 1.76 -5.55
C LEU A 89 -8.39 2.01 -4.09
N TYR A 90 -7.95 3.23 -3.77
CA TYR A 90 -7.71 3.60 -2.39
C TYR A 90 -8.06 5.05 -2.07
N ALA A 91 -8.42 5.28 -0.82
CA ALA A 91 -8.48 6.59 -0.19
C ALA A 91 -7.33 6.71 0.83
N LEU A 92 -6.90 7.94 1.09
CA LEU A 92 -5.79 8.23 2.00
C LEU A 92 -6.27 9.13 3.12
N TYR A 93 -6.13 8.64 4.35
CA TYR A 93 -6.44 9.37 5.57
C TYR A 93 -5.13 9.63 6.31
N VAL A 94 -4.97 10.83 6.84
CA VAL A 94 -3.75 11.23 7.55
C VAL A 94 -4.13 11.96 8.84
N SER A 95 -3.43 11.67 9.93
CA SER A 95 -3.70 12.31 11.22
C SER A 95 -3.23 13.76 11.26
N ASP A 96 -2.17 14.10 10.51
CA ASP A 96 -1.69 15.46 10.33
C ASP A 96 -1.51 15.76 8.83
N PRO A 97 -2.53 16.34 8.16
CA PRO A 97 -2.46 16.70 6.75
C PRO A 97 -1.31 17.66 6.41
N GLN A 98 -0.99 18.60 7.30
CA GLN A 98 0.04 19.59 7.05
C GLN A 98 1.44 18.98 7.13
N ALA A 99 1.69 18.12 8.12
CA ALA A 99 2.92 17.34 8.17
C ALA A 99 3.03 16.34 7.01
N TYR A 100 1.90 15.89 6.46
CA TYR A 100 1.82 15.16 5.20
C TYR A 100 1.92 16.09 3.97
N GLY A 101 2.24 17.37 4.09
CA GLY A 101 2.43 18.27 2.94
C GLY A 101 1.16 18.63 2.16
N ALA A 102 -0.03 18.46 2.75
CA ALA A 102 -1.26 19.00 2.19
C ALA A 102 -1.28 20.53 2.26
N PRO A 103 -1.89 21.23 1.26
CA PRO A 103 -2.12 22.66 1.36
C PRO A 103 -2.92 23.02 2.62
N PRO A 104 -2.68 24.20 3.23
CA PRO A 104 -3.50 24.69 4.34
C PRO A 104 -4.99 24.64 4.00
N GLY A 105 -5.81 24.15 4.94
CA GLY A 105 -7.27 24.03 4.76
C GLY A 105 -7.75 22.73 4.10
N ARG A 106 -6.86 21.80 3.72
CA ARG A 106 -7.23 20.46 3.21
C ARG A 106 -7.08 19.38 4.29
N GLY A 107 -8.02 18.43 4.35
CA GLY A 107 -7.93 17.27 5.25
C GLY A 107 -8.40 17.52 6.69
N GLY A 108 -9.28 18.50 6.92
CA GLY A 108 -9.77 18.82 8.26
C GLY A 108 -10.51 17.66 8.94
N PHE A 109 -10.36 17.53 10.26
CA PHE A 109 -11.11 16.56 11.06
C PHE A 109 -12.62 16.82 10.91
N THR A 110 -13.37 15.79 10.51
CA THR A 110 -14.83 15.85 10.62
C THR A 110 -15.17 15.57 12.08
N LEU A 111 -15.64 16.60 12.80
CA LEU A 111 -16.18 16.47 14.15
C LEU A 111 -17.55 15.78 14.08
N GLY A 112 -17.56 14.51 13.69
CA GLY A 112 -18.72 13.65 13.91
C GLY A 112 -18.83 13.28 15.38
N PRO A 113 -20.01 12.84 15.86
CA PRO A 113 -20.16 12.34 17.22
C PRO A 113 -19.13 11.22 17.48
N THR A 114 -18.37 11.35 18.57
CA THR A 114 -17.35 10.36 18.97
C THR A 114 -17.81 9.65 20.23
N THR A 115 -17.65 8.34 20.30
CA THR A 115 -17.87 7.59 21.55
C THR A 115 -16.67 7.74 22.49
N ASP A 116 -16.86 7.45 23.77
CA ASP A 116 -15.76 7.42 24.76
C ASP A 116 -14.61 6.50 24.32
N ALA A 117 -14.94 5.36 23.70
CA ALA A 117 -13.95 4.43 23.17
C ALA A 117 -13.06 5.06 22.07
N VAL A 118 -13.64 5.90 21.20
CA VAL A 118 -12.89 6.64 20.16
C VAL A 118 -12.01 7.72 20.81
N MET A 119 -12.50 8.37 21.87
CA MET A 119 -11.72 9.36 22.61
C MET A 119 -10.53 8.74 23.34
N GLU A 120 -10.71 7.59 23.97
CA GLU A 120 -9.61 6.84 24.61
C GLU A 120 -8.60 6.32 23.59
N ALA A 121 -9.06 5.85 22.42
CA ALA A 121 -8.18 5.48 21.33
C ALA A 121 -7.35 6.69 20.85
N ARG A 122 -7.96 7.87 20.69
CA ARG A 122 -7.24 9.11 20.33
C ARG A 122 -6.17 9.48 21.35
N LYS A 123 -6.46 9.36 22.66
CA LYS A 123 -5.47 9.61 23.73
C LYS A 123 -4.25 8.70 23.59
N ARG A 124 -4.45 7.40 23.34
CA ARG A 124 -3.36 6.44 23.11
C ARG A 124 -2.55 6.73 21.85
N LEU A 125 -3.18 7.28 20.81
CA LEU A 125 -2.53 7.62 19.56
C LEU A 125 -1.85 9.00 19.56
N ALA A 126 -2.18 9.89 20.51
CA ALA A 126 -1.64 11.25 20.58
C ALA A 126 -0.10 11.35 20.58
N PRO A 127 0.67 10.41 21.16
CA PRO A 127 2.14 10.45 21.09
C PRO A 127 2.72 10.17 19.69
N LEU A 128 1.92 9.66 18.74
CA LEU A 128 2.38 9.36 17.38
C LEU A 128 2.51 10.66 16.58
N LYS A 129 3.63 10.82 15.88
CA LYS A 129 3.95 12.05 15.13
C LYS A 129 3.14 12.18 13.83
N GLN A 130 2.76 11.06 13.24
CA GLN A 130 1.99 10.99 12.00
C GLN A 130 1.38 9.59 11.87
N ILE A 131 0.17 9.50 11.37
CA ILE A 131 -0.48 8.24 11.01
C ILE A 131 -1.06 8.40 9.62
N ILE A 132 -0.82 7.42 8.78
CA ILE A 132 -1.30 7.36 7.41
C ILE A 132 -2.07 6.05 7.26
N VAL A 133 -3.30 6.15 6.81
CA VAL A 133 -4.17 5.00 6.54
C VAL A 133 -4.55 5.05 5.07
N LYS A 134 -4.11 4.03 4.35
CA LYS A 134 -4.59 3.72 3.01
C LYS A 134 -5.71 2.70 3.16
N GLU A 135 -6.93 3.14 2.91
CA GLU A 135 -8.08 2.25 2.82
C GLU A 135 -8.25 1.79 1.38
N ALA A 136 -8.10 0.48 1.14
CA ALA A 136 -8.12 -0.10 -0.19
C ALA A 136 -9.47 -0.78 -0.48
N TRP A 137 -9.85 -0.77 -1.75
CA TRP A 137 -11.10 -1.29 -2.29
C TRP A 137 -10.85 -2.06 -3.58
N LYS A 138 -11.69 -3.08 -3.83
CA LYS A 138 -11.80 -3.69 -5.15
C LYS A 138 -12.47 -2.69 -6.11
N PRO A 139 -11.94 -2.50 -7.32
CA PRO A 139 -12.58 -1.71 -8.35
C PRO A 139 -13.74 -2.50 -8.95
N GLU A 140 -14.85 -1.83 -9.16
CA GLU A 140 -15.97 -2.33 -9.94
C GLU A 140 -16.16 -1.45 -11.17
N LEU A 141 -16.18 -2.07 -12.35
CA LEU A 141 -16.42 -1.38 -13.61
C LEU A 141 -17.83 -0.82 -13.63
N MET A 142 -17.95 0.47 -13.91
CA MET A 142 -19.24 1.14 -14.04
C MET A 142 -19.79 0.97 -15.45
N LYS A 143 -21.10 0.72 -15.55
CA LYS A 143 -21.82 0.62 -16.83
C LYS A 143 -22.03 1.99 -17.50
N TRP A 144 -21.94 3.08 -16.75
CA TRP A 144 -22.14 4.45 -17.24
C TRP A 144 -21.10 5.40 -16.68
N LYS A 145 -20.83 6.48 -17.42
CA LYS A 145 -20.00 7.60 -16.94
C LYS A 145 -20.71 8.29 -15.76
N PRO A 146 -20.01 8.55 -14.64
CA PRO A 146 -20.59 9.31 -13.54
C PRO A 146 -20.86 10.75 -13.96
N ASP A 147 -21.97 11.32 -13.49
CA ASP A 147 -22.26 12.74 -13.65
C ASP A 147 -21.31 13.56 -12.76
N SER A 148 -20.34 14.22 -13.39
CA SER A 148 -19.32 15.03 -12.72
C SER A 148 -19.87 16.31 -12.08
N ARG A 149 -21.14 16.68 -12.36
CA ARG A 149 -21.78 17.88 -11.80
C ARG A 149 -22.41 17.65 -10.42
N ARG A 150 -22.62 16.39 -10.01
CA ARG A 150 -23.13 16.05 -8.66
C ARG A 150 -21.97 15.85 -7.69
N SER A 151 -21.45 16.95 -7.17
CA SER A 151 -20.31 16.97 -6.25
C SER A 151 -20.68 16.65 -4.79
N ALA A 152 -21.94 16.90 -4.39
CA ALA A 152 -22.45 16.60 -3.05
C ALA A 152 -24.00 16.57 -3.01
N PRO A 153 -24.62 15.73 -2.14
CA PRO A 153 -23.99 14.61 -1.42
C PRO A 153 -23.56 13.51 -2.40
N ALA A 154 -22.55 12.72 -2.03
CA ALA A 154 -22.10 11.59 -2.84
C ALA A 154 -23.31 10.69 -3.19
N PRO A 155 -23.63 10.49 -4.49
CA PRO A 155 -24.72 9.64 -4.90
C PRO A 155 -24.59 8.23 -4.33
N LYS A 156 -25.70 7.61 -3.89
CA LYS A 156 -25.74 6.19 -3.48
C LYS A 156 -25.11 5.26 -4.53
N ALA A 157 -25.17 5.65 -5.80
CA ALA A 157 -24.58 4.93 -6.93
C ALA A 157 -23.04 4.77 -6.86
N TRP A 158 -22.34 5.57 -6.03
CA TRP A 158 -20.89 5.45 -5.85
C TRP A 158 -20.48 4.32 -4.88
N GLY A 159 -21.45 3.64 -4.27
CA GLY A 159 -21.22 2.47 -3.41
C GLY A 159 -20.96 2.84 -1.95
N ALA A 160 -20.69 1.80 -1.13
CA ALA A 160 -20.53 1.94 0.31
C ALA A 160 -19.38 2.86 0.72
N SER A 161 -18.32 2.93 -0.10
CA SER A 161 -17.18 3.82 0.12
C SER A 161 -17.51 5.31 -0.04
N ARG A 162 -18.57 5.64 -0.81
CA ARG A 162 -18.93 7.01 -1.24
C ARG A 162 -17.80 7.80 -1.91
N LEU A 163 -16.70 7.14 -2.28
CA LEU A 163 -15.58 7.77 -2.99
C LEU A 163 -16.02 8.14 -4.41
N ARG A 164 -15.51 9.28 -4.91
CA ARG A 164 -15.73 9.63 -6.32
C ARG A 164 -15.13 8.53 -7.22
N PRO A 165 -15.88 8.04 -8.22
CA PRO A 165 -15.35 7.11 -9.20
C PRO A 165 -14.15 7.70 -9.94
N CYS A 166 -13.28 6.84 -10.44
CA CYS A 166 -12.09 7.24 -11.19
C CYS A 166 -12.03 6.55 -12.55
N GLN A 167 -11.25 7.13 -13.47
CA GLN A 167 -11.09 6.59 -14.81
C GLN A 167 -9.75 5.85 -14.94
N ARG A 168 -9.73 4.76 -15.71
CA ARG A 168 -8.50 4.08 -16.17
C ARG A 168 -8.74 3.43 -17.52
N GLY A 169 -7.89 3.75 -18.50
CA GLY A 169 -8.01 3.20 -19.86
C GLY A 169 -9.38 3.46 -20.49
N GLY A 170 -9.87 4.70 -20.38
CA GLY A 170 -11.18 5.11 -20.93
C GLY A 170 -12.40 4.65 -20.13
N LYS A 171 -12.26 3.66 -19.23
CA LYS A 171 -13.34 3.06 -18.44
C LYS A 171 -13.45 3.68 -17.05
N TRP A 172 -14.66 3.67 -16.48
CA TRP A 172 -14.96 4.22 -15.15
C TRP A 172 -15.07 3.12 -14.10
N TYR A 173 -14.51 3.36 -12.92
CA TYR A 173 -14.50 2.40 -11.81
C TYR A 173 -14.94 3.06 -10.52
N ARG A 174 -15.77 2.36 -9.74
CA ARG A 174 -16.12 2.73 -8.37
C ARG A 174 -15.50 1.76 -7.36
N ALA A 175 -15.39 2.20 -6.11
CA ALA A 175 -14.92 1.37 -5.02
C ALA A 175 -16.09 0.52 -4.47
N GLN A 176 -15.94 -0.80 -4.54
CA GLN A 176 -16.98 -1.78 -4.18
C GLN A 176 -16.70 -2.45 -2.84
N ASP A 177 -15.99 -3.58 -2.83
CA ASP A 177 -15.66 -4.31 -1.61
C ASP A 177 -14.42 -3.71 -0.98
N ARG A 178 -14.46 -3.46 0.33
CA ARG A 178 -13.26 -3.11 1.08
C ARG A 178 -12.27 -4.26 1.02
N ALA A 179 -11.03 -3.98 0.65
CA ALA A 179 -9.95 -4.96 0.56
C ALA A 179 -9.15 -5.05 1.87
N GLY A 180 -8.99 -3.91 2.57
CA GLY A 180 -8.27 -3.84 3.83
C GLY A 180 -7.66 -2.47 4.08
N LEU A 181 -6.92 -2.36 5.18
CA LEU A 181 -6.14 -1.19 5.55
C LEU A 181 -4.64 -1.47 5.43
N PHE A 182 -3.93 -0.45 4.97
CA PHE A 182 -2.49 -0.36 5.06
C PHE A 182 -2.17 0.87 5.89
N ILE A 183 -1.50 0.66 7.00
CA ILE A 183 -1.28 1.66 8.02
C ILE A 183 0.22 1.91 8.13
N MET A 184 0.59 3.18 8.17
CA MET A 184 1.93 3.61 8.57
C MET A 184 1.77 4.55 9.77
N MET A 185 2.52 4.30 10.83
CA MET A 185 2.55 5.19 11.98
C MET A 185 3.99 5.59 12.31
N LYS A 186 4.18 6.86 12.63
CA LYS A 186 5.47 7.45 12.95
C LYS A 186 5.63 7.65 14.45
N LEU A 187 6.65 7.01 14.99
CA LEU A 187 7.15 7.17 16.35
C LEU A 187 8.48 7.95 16.35
N ASP A 188 9.10 8.03 17.53
CA ASP A 188 10.46 8.48 17.65
C ASP A 188 11.42 7.62 16.79
N PRO A 189 12.33 8.23 16.00
CA PRO A 189 13.29 7.48 15.20
C PRO A 189 14.17 6.49 15.98
N LYS A 190 14.35 6.72 17.29
CA LYS A 190 15.14 5.86 18.19
C LYS A 190 14.34 4.67 18.74
N THR A 191 13.04 4.60 18.50
CA THR A 191 12.21 3.48 18.99
C THR A 191 12.70 2.16 18.37
N LYS A 192 13.10 1.20 19.23
CA LYS A 192 13.62 -0.10 18.80
C LYS A 192 12.58 -0.88 17.99
N GLY A 193 13.03 -1.57 16.94
CA GLY A 193 12.17 -2.41 16.09
C GLY A 193 11.33 -1.62 15.08
N THR A 194 11.67 -0.35 14.83
CA THR A 194 11.05 0.50 13.81
C THR A 194 11.99 0.69 12.62
N ASP A 195 11.45 1.18 11.50
CA ASP A 195 12.20 1.65 10.35
C ASP A 195 12.38 3.18 10.44
N GLN A 196 13.43 3.61 11.15
CA GLN A 196 13.65 5.04 11.46
C GLN A 196 12.42 5.69 12.10
N GLY A 197 11.76 4.99 13.02
CA GLY A 197 10.53 5.41 13.69
C GLY A 197 9.25 5.09 12.92
N TRP A 198 9.31 4.57 11.69
CA TRP A 198 8.12 4.07 11.00
C TRP A 198 7.79 2.64 11.41
N VAL A 199 6.50 2.41 11.63
CA VAL A 199 5.90 1.09 11.80
C VAL A 199 4.81 0.93 10.74
N TYR A 200 4.82 -0.23 10.08
CA TYR A 200 3.85 -0.60 9.08
C TYR A 200 2.86 -1.60 9.68
N GLY A 201 1.62 -1.61 9.20
CA GLY A 201 0.61 -2.58 9.58
C GLY A 201 -0.38 -2.85 8.47
N THR A 202 -0.87 -4.09 8.40
CA THR A 202 -1.93 -4.47 7.46
C THR A 202 -3.08 -5.13 8.18
N ILE A 203 -4.30 -4.71 7.84
CA ILE A 203 -5.54 -5.22 8.41
C ILE A 203 -6.46 -5.65 7.27
N THR A 204 -6.99 -6.87 7.33
CA THR A 204 -8.01 -7.33 6.38
C THR A 204 -9.31 -6.53 6.52
N ALA A 205 -10.19 -6.61 5.51
CA ALA A 205 -11.52 -6.03 5.59
C ALA A 205 -12.36 -6.52 6.80
N LYS A 206 -12.06 -7.70 7.33
CA LYS A 206 -12.70 -8.29 8.52
C LYS A 206 -12.05 -7.88 9.85
N GLY A 207 -11.06 -6.99 9.83
CA GLY A 207 -10.39 -6.50 11.04
C GLY A 207 -9.23 -7.36 11.55
N LYS A 208 -8.90 -8.48 10.90
CA LYS A 208 -7.71 -9.29 11.27
C LYS A 208 -6.41 -8.57 10.88
N ILE A 209 -5.53 -8.36 11.85
CA ILE A 209 -4.15 -7.88 11.63
C ILE A 209 -3.34 -9.03 11.02
N THR A 210 -2.71 -8.78 9.87
CA THR A 210 -1.94 -9.79 9.13
C THR A 210 -0.43 -9.59 9.21
N ALA A 211 0.02 -8.35 9.43
CA ALA A 211 1.42 -8.02 9.64
C ALA A 211 1.53 -6.69 10.40
N SER A 212 2.61 -6.53 11.16
CA SER A 212 2.93 -5.32 11.92
C SER A 212 4.42 -5.24 12.25
N GLY A 213 4.98 -4.03 12.20
CA GLY A 213 6.40 -3.77 12.45
C GLY A 213 7.14 -3.33 11.19
N ARG A 214 8.35 -3.86 10.99
CA ARG A 214 9.20 -3.62 9.81
C ARG A 214 8.81 -4.58 8.67
N ILE A 215 7.67 -4.32 8.03
CA ILE A 215 7.13 -5.17 6.95
C ILE A 215 7.99 -4.99 5.68
N SER A 216 8.61 -6.07 5.21
CA SER A 216 9.61 -6.06 4.13
C SER A 216 8.99 -5.59 2.81
N SER A 217 7.81 -6.08 2.46
CA SER A 217 7.07 -5.66 1.27
C SER A 217 6.70 -4.16 1.28
N CYS A 218 6.38 -3.58 2.44
CA CYS A 218 6.16 -2.15 2.56
C CYS A 218 7.47 -1.36 2.42
N MET A 219 8.49 -1.75 3.18
CA MET A 219 9.79 -1.09 3.19
C MET A 219 10.45 -1.10 1.81
N GLY A 220 10.28 -2.17 1.02
CA GLY A 220 10.91 -2.32 -0.31
C GLY A 220 10.67 -1.16 -1.29
N CYS A 221 9.57 -0.42 -1.12
CA CYS A 221 9.31 0.82 -1.84
C CYS A 221 9.49 2.06 -0.96
N HIS A 222 8.95 2.03 0.27
CA HIS A 222 8.89 3.23 1.11
C HIS A 222 10.29 3.75 1.49
N VAL A 223 11.29 2.89 1.74
CA VAL A 223 12.65 3.36 2.06
C VAL A 223 13.32 4.14 0.93
N LYS A 224 12.83 4.01 -0.31
CA LYS A 224 13.33 4.70 -1.50
C LYS A 224 12.61 6.03 -1.76
N ALA A 225 11.53 6.32 -1.03
CA ALA A 225 10.80 7.56 -1.23
C ALA A 225 11.62 8.76 -0.72
N LYS A 226 11.61 9.84 -1.49
CA LYS A 226 12.47 11.01 -1.26
C LYS A 226 12.15 11.77 0.03
N ASN A 227 10.90 11.75 0.47
CA ASN A 227 10.40 12.57 1.59
C ASN A 227 10.00 11.69 2.78
N ASP A 228 10.97 11.25 3.59
CA ASP A 228 10.77 10.42 4.79
C ASP A 228 9.76 9.27 4.59
N ARG A 229 10.02 8.39 3.61
CA ARG A 229 9.14 7.26 3.27
C ARG A 229 7.76 7.63 2.71
N LEU A 230 7.48 8.89 2.40
CA LEU A 230 6.20 9.34 1.87
C LEU A 230 6.23 9.59 0.37
N PHE A 231 5.11 9.29 -0.29
CA PHE A 231 4.89 9.52 -1.72
C PHE A 231 3.88 10.63 -1.96
N GLY A 232 3.99 11.31 -3.12
CA GLY A 232 2.98 12.27 -3.57
C GLY A 232 3.07 13.66 -2.92
N LEU A 233 4.16 13.95 -2.20
CA LEU A 233 4.47 15.30 -1.76
C LEU A 233 5.15 16.06 -2.90
N PRO A 234 4.84 17.34 -3.16
CA PRO A 234 5.64 18.15 -4.06
C PRO A 234 7.09 18.09 -3.59
N ASN A 235 8.05 17.91 -4.50
CA ASN A 235 9.46 18.10 -4.15
C ASN A 235 9.57 19.49 -3.50
N PRO A 236 10.24 19.64 -2.34
CA PRO A 236 10.48 20.99 -1.85
C PRO A 236 11.19 21.78 -2.97
N PRO A 237 10.78 23.02 -3.30
CA PRO A 237 11.66 23.88 -4.06
C PRO A 237 12.92 24.05 -3.21
N TRP A 238 14.01 23.46 -3.70
CA TRP A 238 15.34 23.77 -3.24
C TRP A 238 15.68 25.21 -3.65
N PRO A 239 16.25 26.07 -2.78
CA PRO A 239 16.76 25.82 -1.43
C PRO A 239 15.78 26.23 -0.31
N PRO A 240 16.04 25.86 0.96
CA PRO A 240 15.20 26.20 2.11
C PRO A 240 14.93 27.71 2.18
N ARG A 241 13.68 28.09 2.47
CA ARG A 241 13.35 29.48 2.83
C ARG A 241 14.25 29.88 4.00
N LYS A 242 15.17 30.82 3.76
CA LYS A 242 15.96 31.47 4.81
C LYS A 242 14.98 31.98 5.88
N LYS A 243 15.23 31.65 7.15
CA LYS A 243 14.47 32.24 8.26
C LYS A 243 14.54 33.76 8.10
N ARG A 244 13.40 34.42 7.98
CA ARG A 244 13.35 35.89 7.99
C ARG A 244 14.01 36.35 9.29
N PRO A 245 15.04 37.22 9.26
CA PRO A 245 15.62 37.73 10.48
C PRO A 245 14.50 38.38 11.29
N LYS A 246 14.46 38.06 12.59
CA LYS A 246 13.59 38.78 13.53
C LYS A 246 14.03 40.24 13.46
N LYS A 247 13.13 41.13 13.05
CA LYS A 247 13.33 42.56 13.28
C LYS A 247 13.47 42.72 14.80
N GLY A 248 14.63 43.17 15.25
CA GLY A 248 14.81 43.62 16.63
C GLY A 248 13.87 44.79 16.91
N ASN A 249 13.50 44.93 18.18
CA ASN A 249 12.82 46.11 18.72
C ASN A 249 13.51 47.40 18.29
#